data_AF-A0A3M3AGV4-F1
#
_entry.id   AF-A0A3M3AGV4-F1
#
_cell.length_a   1.000
_cell.length_b   1.000
_cell.length_c   1.000
_cell.angle_alpha   90.00
_cell.angle_beta   90.00
_cell.angle_gamma   90.00
#
_symmetry.space_group_name_H-M   'P 1'
#
loop_
_entity.id
_entity.type
_entity.pdbx_description
1 polymer ?
#
loop_
_entity_poly.entity_id
_entity_poly.type
_entity_poly.pdbx_seq_one_letter_code
_entity_poly.pdbx_strand_id
1 'polypeptide(L)'
;MVNYQIPLFIYAPKIVPPKDDGQLASQIDLAPTLLGLLNMSYESTFFGRDLRLAPTLPPRVVLGNYQHLGLFDGQNLAILSPRNGLRRHNDALGASVEEASQSSDPLIARAIAYYQSASHGFKHQLLMWAGSLQAPRSDAGKITEL
;
A
#
# COMPACT_ATOMS: atom_id res chain seq x y z
N MET A 1 -16.04 6.79 -1.48
CA MET A 1 -14.96 6.27 -2.35
C MET A 1 -14.62 7.20 -3.51
N VAL A 2 -15.60 7.81 -4.19
CA VAL A 2 -15.36 8.72 -5.33
C VAL A 2 -14.33 9.83 -5.02
N ASN A 3 -14.37 10.42 -3.81
CA ASN A 3 -13.41 11.47 -3.40
C ASN A 3 -11.98 10.98 -3.11
N TYR A 4 -11.71 9.66 -3.16
CA TYR A 4 -10.39 9.07 -2.90
C TYR A 4 -9.71 8.55 -4.17
N GLN A 5 -10.34 8.69 -5.34
CA GLN A 5 -9.72 8.34 -6.61
C GLN A 5 -8.69 9.40 -6.99
N ILE A 6 -7.45 8.97 -7.17
CA ILE A 6 -6.34 9.82 -7.61
C ILE A 6 -5.92 9.32 -8.99
N PRO A 7 -5.87 10.19 -10.02
CA PRO A 7 -5.46 9.77 -11.34
C PRO A 7 -3.98 9.36 -11.34
N LEU A 8 -3.68 8.26 -12.04
CA LEU A 8 -2.32 7.81 -12.32
C LEU A 8 -2.14 7.72 -13.84
N PHE A 9 -1.13 8.42 -14.35
CA PHE A 9 -0.71 8.33 -15.75
C PHE A 9 0.74 7.87 -15.82
N ILE A 10 0.99 6.80 -16.58
CA ILE A 10 2.35 6.33 -16.91
C ILE A 10 2.58 6.59 -18.39
N TYR A 11 3.40 7.59 -18.71
CA TYR A 11 3.71 7.94 -20.09
C TYR A 11 5.10 7.46 -20.48
N ALA A 12 5.16 6.37 -21.24
CA ALA A 12 6.39 5.85 -21.81
C ALA A 12 6.09 5.06 -23.10
N PRO A 13 5.77 5.73 -24.23
CA PRO A 13 5.25 5.09 -25.44
C PRO A 13 6.19 4.07 -26.10
N LYS A 14 7.49 4.08 -25.76
CA LYS A 14 8.46 3.08 -26.20
C LYS A 14 8.51 1.82 -25.30
N ILE A 15 7.87 1.86 -24.13
CA ILE A 15 7.96 0.84 -23.08
C ILE A 15 6.58 0.25 -22.76
N VAL A 16 5.54 1.09 -22.73
CA VAL A 16 4.15 0.66 -22.46
C VAL A 16 3.23 1.02 -23.62
N PRO A 17 2.39 0.08 -24.08
CA PRO A 17 1.35 0.40 -25.04
C PRO A 17 0.27 1.28 -24.39
N PRO A 18 -0.39 2.17 -25.16
CA PRO A 18 -1.54 2.91 -24.67
C PRO A 18 -2.65 1.96 -24.21
N LYS A 19 -3.14 2.13 -22.98
CA LYS A 19 -4.31 1.42 -22.45
C LYS A 19 -4.93 2.21 -21.29
N ASP A 20 -6.21 2.00 -21.09
CA ASP A 20 -6.86 2.30 -19.81
C ASP A 20 -6.82 1.03 -18.94
N ASP A 21 -6.50 1.21 -17.66
CA ASP A 21 -6.44 0.11 -16.70
C ASP A 21 -7.38 0.39 -15.52
N GLY A 22 -8.48 -0.38 -15.47
CA GLY A 22 -9.49 -0.29 -14.42
C GLY A 22 -9.17 -1.15 -13.19
N GLN A 23 -7.98 -1.76 -13.11
CA GLN A 23 -7.58 -2.55 -11.94
C GLN A 23 -7.59 -1.68 -10.68
N LEU A 24 -8.08 -2.24 -9.58
CA LEU A 24 -7.95 -1.60 -8.27
C LEU A 24 -6.48 -1.50 -7.87
N ALA A 25 -6.06 -0.26 -7.63
CA ALA A 25 -4.70 0.07 -7.23
C ALA A 25 -4.70 1.08 -6.07
N SER A 26 -3.61 1.09 -5.32
CA SER A 26 -3.29 2.09 -4.30
C SER A 26 -2.00 2.81 -4.66
N GLN A 27 -1.77 3.99 -4.09
CA GLN A 27 -0.54 4.75 -4.33
C GLN A 27 0.73 3.95 -4.00
N ILE A 28 0.67 3.04 -3.02
CA ILE A 28 1.81 2.17 -2.65
C ILE A 28 2.20 1.16 -3.74
N ASP A 29 1.33 0.93 -4.72
CA ASP A 29 1.59 0.02 -5.85
C ASP A 29 2.45 0.67 -6.94
N LEU A 30 2.63 2.00 -6.90
CA LEU A 30 3.40 2.74 -7.91
C LEU A 30 4.88 2.33 -7.93
N ALA A 31 5.52 2.26 -6.76
CA ALA A 31 6.95 1.95 -6.66
C ALA A 31 7.32 0.58 -7.27
N PRO A 32 6.71 -0.55 -6.87
CA PRO A 32 7.01 -1.84 -7.49
C PRO A 32 6.64 -1.88 -8.98
N THR A 33 5.58 -1.18 -9.40
CA THR A 33 5.21 -1.08 -10.83
C THR A 33 6.29 -0.37 -11.66
N LEU A 34 6.86 0.74 -11.16
CA LEU A 34 7.94 1.46 -11.83
C LEU A 34 9.23 0.62 -11.89
N LEU A 35 9.57 -0.08 -10.82
CA LEU A 35 10.75 -0.96 -10.81
C LEU A 35 10.60 -2.11 -11.83
N GLY A 36 9.40 -2.70 -11.92
CA GLY A 36 9.06 -3.70 -12.93
C GLY A 36 9.12 -3.16 -14.36
N LEU A 37 8.71 -1.90 -14.59
CA LEU A 37 8.83 -1.22 -15.89
C LEU A 37 10.29 -1.03 -16.32
N LEU A 38 11.17 -0.74 -15.37
CA LEU A 38 12.59 -0.53 -15.61
C LEU A 38 13.40 -1.84 -15.69
N ASN A 39 12.74 -3.00 -15.57
CA ASN A 39 13.36 -4.31 -15.55
C ASN A 39 14.48 -4.43 -14.49
N MET A 40 14.29 -3.78 -13.34
CA MET A 40 15.22 -3.84 -12.22
C MET A 40 14.88 -5.03 -11.32
N SER A 41 15.85 -5.87 -11.01
CA SER A 41 15.70 -6.90 -9.98
C SER A 41 15.67 -6.23 -8.60
N TYR A 42 14.69 -6.58 -7.77
CA TYR A 42 14.59 -6.09 -6.39
C TYR A 42 14.16 -7.23 -5.46
N GLU A 43 14.70 -7.22 -4.25
CA GLU A 43 14.12 -7.97 -3.14
C GLU A 43 13.04 -7.07 -2.51
N SER A 44 11.79 -7.50 -2.58
CA SER A 44 10.66 -6.66 -2.17
C SER A 44 10.44 -6.73 -0.66
N THR A 45 10.58 -5.59 0.00
CA THR A 45 9.94 -5.33 1.30
C THR A 45 8.67 -4.47 1.16
N PHE A 46 8.24 -4.21 -0.08
CA PHE A 46 7.07 -3.38 -0.37
C PHE A 46 5.77 -4.14 -0.10
N PHE A 47 4.79 -3.42 0.45
CA PHE A 47 3.39 -3.87 0.54
C PHE A 47 2.62 -3.65 -0.77
N GLY A 48 3.22 -2.87 -1.69
CA GLY A 48 2.70 -2.58 -3.01
C GLY A 48 2.78 -3.78 -3.95
N ARG A 49 2.00 -3.74 -5.03
CA ARG A 49 1.97 -4.75 -6.08
C ARG A 49 2.42 -4.15 -7.40
N ASP A 50 3.17 -4.90 -8.20
CA ASP A 50 3.41 -4.53 -9.60
C ASP A 50 2.11 -4.72 -10.40
N LEU A 51 1.51 -3.61 -10.83
CA LEU A 51 0.23 -3.56 -11.55
C LEU A 51 0.33 -4.09 -12.99
N ARG A 52 1.54 -4.35 -13.50
CA ARG A 52 1.73 -4.98 -14.81
C ARG A 52 1.41 -6.47 -14.79
N LEU A 53 1.49 -7.08 -13.61
CA LEU A 53 1.31 -8.51 -13.43
C LEU A 53 -0.16 -8.85 -13.22
N ALA A 54 -0.55 -10.03 -13.69
CA ALA A 54 -1.87 -10.57 -13.39
C ALA A 54 -2.04 -10.69 -11.86
N PRO A 55 -3.18 -10.25 -11.30
CA PRO A 55 -3.39 -10.28 -9.86
C PRO A 55 -3.47 -11.72 -9.36
N THR A 56 -2.58 -12.09 -8.45
CA THR A 56 -2.56 -13.40 -7.77
C THR A 56 -3.16 -13.35 -6.36
N LEU A 57 -3.43 -12.15 -5.86
CA LEU A 57 -3.99 -11.88 -4.53
C LEU A 57 -5.33 -11.17 -4.65
N PRO A 58 -6.22 -11.29 -3.64
CA PRO A 58 -7.48 -10.57 -3.63
C PRO A 58 -7.29 -9.05 -3.88
N PRO A 59 -8.16 -8.41 -4.67
CA PRO A 59 -8.09 -6.98 -4.97
C PRO A 59 -8.16 -6.16 -3.68
N ARG A 60 -7.40 -5.06 -3.63
CA ARG A 60 -7.39 -4.16 -2.48
C ARG A 60 -7.02 -2.74 -2.84
N VAL A 61 -7.74 -1.78 -2.28
CA VAL A 61 -7.30 -0.39 -2.16
C VAL A 61 -7.09 -0.09 -0.68
N VAL A 62 -5.87 0.31 -0.32
CA VAL A 62 -5.57 0.82 1.03
C VAL A 62 -5.80 2.32 1.07
N LEU A 63 -6.47 2.77 2.12
CA LEU A 63 -6.90 4.15 2.32
C LEU A 63 -6.47 4.57 3.72
N GLY A 64 -6.04 5.81 3.89
CA GLY A 64 -5.68 6.31 5.20
C GLY A 64 -5.77 7.82 5.24
N ASN A 65 -6.35 8.34 6.31
CA ASN A 65 -6.22 9.73 6.70
C ASN A 65 -5.83 9.81 8.18
N TYR A 66 -5.84 11.02 8.75
CA TYR A 66 -5.45 11.23 10.15
C TYR A 66 -6.35 10.53 11.17
N GLN A 67 -7.57 10.17 10.80
CA GLN A 67 -8.60 9.67 11.73
C GLN A 67 -8.96 8.20 11.49
N HIS A 68 -8.84 7.72 10.26
CA HIS A 68 -9.36 6.42 9.86
C HIS A 68 -8.43 5.74 8.86
N LEU A 69 -8.31 4.42 9.00
CA LEU A 69 -7.67 3.53 8.04
C LEU A 69 -8.76 2.72 7.35
N GLY A 70 -8.59 2.42 6.07
CA GLY A 70 -9.60 1.70 5.31
C GLY A 70 -9.04 0.75 4.27
N LEU A 71 -9.72 -0.36 4.08
CA LEU A 71 -9.37 -1.33 3.04
C LEU A 71 -10.62 -1.67 2.24
N PHE A 72 -10.60 -1.30 0.96
CA PHE A 72 -11.65 -1.61 0.00
C PHE A 72 -11.28 -2.84 -0.81
N ASP A 73 -12.21 -3.78 -0.99
CA ASP A 73 -11.97 -5.04 -1.70
C ASP A 73 -12.55 -5.10 -3.12
N GLY A 74 -13.12 -4.01 -3.63
CA GLY A 74 -13.85 -4.02 -4.90
C GLY A 74 -15.36 -3.92 -4.74
N GLN A 75 -15.89 -4.26 -3.57
CA GLN A 75 -17.32 -4.16 -3.27
C GLN A 75 -17.58 -3.47 -1.93
N ASN A 76 -16.84 -3.85 -0.89
CA ASN A 76 -17.05 -3.42 0.47
C ASN A 76 -15.81 -2.70 1.01
N LEU A 77 -16.02 -1.81 1.97
CA LEU A 77 -14.96 -1.05 2.62
C LEU A 77 -14.95 -1.35 4.11
N ALA A 78 -13.85 -1.91 4.61
CA ALA A 78 -13.55 -1.93 6.04
C ALA A 78 -12.99 -0.57 6.47
N ILE A 79 -13.45 -0.06 7.61
CA ILE A 79 -12.93 1.14 8.26
C ILE A 79 -12.50 0.81 9.69
N LEU A 80 -11.25 1.13 10.00
CA LEU A 80 -10.65 1.03 11.32
C LEU A 80 -10.49 2.45 11.89
N SER A 81 -11.06 2.67 13.07
CA SER A 81 -11.02 3.94 13.79
C SER A 81 -10.33 3.78 15.14
N PRO A 82 -9.83 4.87 15.75
CA PRO A 82 -9.34 4.87 17.12
C PRO A 82 -10.34 4.24 18.09
N ARG A 83 -9.83 3.73 19.22
CA ARG A 83 -10.63 3.10 20.28
C ARG A 83 -11.44 1.87 19.80
N ASN A 84 -10.88 1.08 18.89
CA ASN A 84 -11.47 -0.14 18.33
C ASN A 84 -12.80 0.09 17.61
N GLY A 85 -13.01 1.28 17.02
CA GLY A 85 -14.17 1.52 16.16
C GLY A 85 -14.01 0.76 14.84
N LEU A 86 -14.71 -0.36 14.70
CA LEU A 86 -14.71 -1.21 13.51
C LEU A 86 -16.03 -1.05 12.76
N ARG A 87 -15.95 -0.64 11.50
CA ARG A 87 -17.12 -0.44 10.65
C ARG A 87 -16.90 -1.03 9.28
N ARG A 88 -17.99 -1.47 8.66
CA ARG A 88 -18.00 -1.94 7.28
C ARG A 88 -19.03 -1.16 6.49
N HIS A 89 -18.66 -0.71 5.30
CA HIS A 89 -19.59 -0.20 4.32
C HIS A 89 -19.83 -1.29 3.29
N ASN A 90 -21.06 -1.76 3.21
CA ASN A 90 -21.52 -2.67 2.17
C ASN A 90 -21.86 -1.86 0.92
N ASP A 91 -21.47 -2.36 -0.25
CA ASP A 91 -21.64 -1.63 -1.52
C ASP A 91 -21.05 -0.22 -1.50
N ALA A 92 -19.76 -0.14 -1.17
CA ALA A 92 -19.06 1.11 -0.88
C ALA A 92 -18.92 2.07 -2.09
N LEU A 93 -19.22 1.60 -3.30
CA LEU A 93 -19.29 2.42 -4.52
C LEU A 93 -20.73 2.77 -4.93
N GLY A 94 -21.73 2.06 -4.42
CA GLY A 94 -23.15 2.29 -4.66
C GLY A 94 -23.85 2.91 -3.45
N ALA A 95 -24.76 2.15 -2.84
CA ALA A 95 -25.59 2.63 -1.73
C ALA A 95 -24.80 2.93 -0.44
N SER A 96 -23.65 2.27 -0.26
CA SER A 96 -22.72 2.46 0.86
C SER A 96 -23.42 2.42 2.23
N VAL A 97 -23.98 1.26 2.58
CA VAL A 97 -24.65 1.04 3.86
C VAL A 97 -23.60 0.76 4.94
N GLU A 98 -23.52 1.62 5.94
CA GLU A 98 -22.58 1.51 7.06
C GLU A 98 -23.15 0.64 8.17
N GLU A 99 -22.34 -0.30 8.65
CA GLU A 99 -22.67 -1.19 9.77
C GLU A 99 -21.50 -1.27 10.74
N ALA A 100 -21.81 -1.36 12.04
CA ALA A 100 -20.82 -1.75 13.04
C ALA A 100 -20.37 -3.20 12.75
N SER A 101 -19.08 -3.46 12.89
CA SER A 101 -18.50 -4.77 12.60
C SER A 101 -17.59 -5.25 13.74
N GLN A 102 -17.08 -6.45 13.61
CA GLN A 102 -16.23 -7.12 14.61
C GLN A 102 -14.93 -7.59 13.97
N SER A 103 -13.92 -7.88 14.79
CA SER A 103 -12.63 -8.40 14.31
C SER A 103 -12.72 -9.78 13.64
N SER A 104 -13.82 -10.50 13.84
CA SER A 104 -14.12 -11.78 13.17
C SER A 104 -14.61 -11.60 11.73
N ASP A 105 -15.04 -10.40 11.31
CA ASP A 105 -15.36 -10.13 9.91
C ASP A 105 -14.08 -10.28 9.05
N PRO A 106 -14.09 -11.13 8.01
CA PRO A 106 -12.89 -11.40 7.21
C PRO A 106 -12.27 -10.16 6.57
N LEU A 107 -13.07 -9.18 6.14
CA LEU A 107 -12.59 -7.94 5.53
C LEU A 107 -11.95 -7.03 6.59
N ILE A 108 -12.56 -6.94 7.77
CA ILE A 108 -12.00 -6.21 8.92
C ILE A 108 -10.70 -6.86 9.38
N ALA A 109 -10.67 -8.18 9.55
CA ALA A 109 -9.47 -8.93 9.91
C ALA A 109 -8.34 -8.69 8.90
N ARG A 110 -8.65 -8.72 7.60
CA ARG A 110 -7.69 -8.42 6.53
C ARG A 110 -7.18 -6.99 6.61
N ALA A 111 -8.03 -6.01 6.88
CA ALA A 111 -7.64 -4.62 7.08
C ALA A 111 -6.68 -4.49 8.28
N ILE A 112 -7.05 -5.06 9.43
CA ILE A 112 -6.22 -5.07 10.64
C ILE A 112 -4.85 -5.67 10.35
N ALA A 113 -4.81 -6.84 9.71
CA ALA A 113 -3.56 -7.50 9.34
C ALA A 113 -2.68 -6.61 8.45
N TYR A 114 -3.24 -6.00 7.39
CA TYR A 114 -2.50 -5.10 6.51
C TYR A 114 -1.81 -3.96 7.27
N TYR A 115 -2.55 -3.24 8.11
CA TYR A 115 -2.02 -2.06 8.81
C TYR A 115 -1.11 -2.42 9.99
N GLN A 116 -1.46 -3.45 10.76
CA GLN A 116 -0.65 -3.87 11.90
C GLN A 116 0.67 -4.50 11.43
N SER A 117 0.67 -5.33 10.38
CA SER A 117 1.90 -5.87 9.82
C SER A 117 2.80 -4.78 9.27
N ALA A 118 2.25 -3.77 8.59
CA ALA A 118 3.02 -2.61 8.13
C ALA A 118 3.62 -1.82 9.30
N SER A 119 2.82 -1.52 10.32
CA SER A 119 3.29 -0.81 11.52
C SER A 119 4.37 -1.60 12.27
N HIS A 120 4.15 -2.91 12.46
CA HIS A 120 5.08 -3.80 13.13
C HIS A 120 6.40 -3.89 12.37
N GLY A 121 6.34 -4.13 11.05
CA GLY A 121 7.52 -4.22 10.21
C GLY A 121 8.34 -2.94 10.22
N PHE A 122 7.68 -1.78 10.19
CA PHE A 122 8.36 -0.49 10.28
C PHE A 122 9.03 -0.29 11.64
N LYS A 123 8.28 -0.48 12.75
CA LYS A 123 8.80 -0.26 14.12
C LYS A 123 9.99 -1.15 14.48
N HIS A 124 10.00 -2.38 13.96
CA HIS A 124 11.05 -3.35 14.22
C HIS A 124 12.08 -3.44 13.09
N GLN A 125 12.10 -2.45 12.16
CA GLN A 125 13.05 -2.37 11.06
C GLN A 125 13.06 -3.60 10.13
N LEU A 126 11.98 -4.38 10.09
CA LEU A 126 11.85 -5.57 9.24
C LEU A 126 11.59 -5.22 7.76
N LEU A 127 11.33 -3.95 7.46
CA LEU A 127 11.13 -3.45 6.10
C LEU A 127 12.40 -2.79 5.51
N MET A 128 13.48 -2.75 6.29
CA MET A 128 14.76 -2.22 5.83
C MET A 128 15.27 -3.02 4.64
N TRP A 129 15.74 -2.32 3.61
CA TRP A 129 16.37 -2.97 2.48
C TRP A 129 17.68 -3.63 2.90
N ALA A 130 17.86 -4.92 2.58
CA ALA A 130 19.02 -5.71 3.03
C ALA A 130 20.38 -5.10 2.60
N GLY A 131 20.42 -4.36 1.49
CA GLY A 131 21.62 -3.63 1.04
C GLY A 131 22.10 -2.52 1.97
N SER A 132 21.27 -2.10 2.95
CA SER A 132 21.63 -1.08 3.95
C SER A 132 22.41 -1.61 5.15
N LEU A 133 22.51 -2.93 5.34
CA LEU A 133 23.22 -3.55 6.47
C LEU A 133 24.74 -3.64 6.27
N GLN A 134 25.26 -3.22 5.11
CA GLN A 134 26.66 -3.39 4.72
C GLN A 134 27.46 -2.10 4.51
N ALA A 135 26.94 -0.92 4.86
CA ALA A 135 27.75 0.30 4.86
C ALA A 135 28.32 0.57 6.27
N PRO A 136 29.63 0.37 6.52
CA PRO A 136 30.25 0.96 7.70
C PRO A 136 30.14 2.48 7.56
N ARG A 137 29.69 3.17 8.62
CA ARG A 137 29.95 4.61 8.74
C ARG A 137 31.46 4.78 8.79
N SER A 138 32.05 5.23 7.68
CA SER A 138 33.41 5.78 7.72
C SER A 138 33.32 7.14 8.41
N ASP A 139 33.67 7.17 9.69
CA ASP A 139 34.10 8.40 10.35
C ASP A 139 35.40 8.85 9.67
N ALA A 140 35.26 9.67 8.62
CA ALA A 140 36.38 10.29 7.95
C ALA A 140 36.31 11.81 8.15
N GLY A 141 37.18 12.31 9.03
CA GLY A 141 37.69 13.67 8.95
C GLY A 141 37.15 14.66 9.98
N LYS A 142 37.55 14.52 11.25
CA LYS A 142 37.90 15.73 12.01
C LYS A 142 39.12 16.33 11.31
N ILE A 143 38.93 17.45 10.62
CA ILE A 143 40.04 18.33 10.23
C ILE A 143 40.24 19.28 11.39
N THR A 144 41.35 19.07 12.10
CA THR A 144 41.86 19.92 13.16
C THR A 144 42.24 21.28 12.61
N GLU A 145 41.88 22.35 13.33
CA GLU A 145 42.30 23.73 13.10
C GLU A 145 43.84 23.87 13.14
N LEU A 146 44.38 24.60 12.16
CA LEU A 146 45.48 25.56 12.31
C LEU A 146 45.20 26.75 11.39
#